data_AF-A0A2M7JD43-F1
#
_entry.id   AF-A0A2M7JD43-F1
#
_cell.length_a   1.000
_cell.length_b   1.000
_cell.length_c   1.000
_cell.angle_alpha   90.00
_cell.angle_beta   90.00
_cell.angle_gamma   90.00
#
_symmetry.space_group_name_H-M   'P 1'
#
loop_
_entity.id
_entity.type
_entity.pdbx_description
1 polymer ?
#
loop_
_entity_poly.entity_id
_entity_poly.type
_entity_poly.pdbx_seq_one_letter_code
_entity_poly.pdbx_strand_id
1 'polypeptide(L)'
;DYLGRFSFYGAAGATGIDWGLGANIYAVAKDTFDNSATQKFGTALAIQTVKTGETSLGNRIYIDENGKIGISQDFPTSTLHVTGSQSWNSATSFGDNTMVFPGAGGAVFPLIASTRDRIYMIAPTVNCTVSQNGSEGVGNFLVLNGTAATSHAITGGSLYFAYNTGSLWIIYEIK
;
A
#
# COMPACT_ATOMS: atom_id res chain seq x y z
N ASP A 1 -21.31 -18.68 -20.36
CA ASP A 1 -20.58 -19.36 -21.46
C ASP A 1 -19.17 -18.84 -21.62
N TYR A 2 -18.24 -19.71 -22.02
CA TYR A 2 -16.90 -19.28 -22.44
C TYR A 2 -16.96 -18.74 -23.87
N LEU A 3 -16.41 -17.54 -24.07
CA LEU A 3 -16.39 -16.87 -25.37
C LEU A 3 -15.11 -17.17 -26.17
N GLY A 4 -14.10 -17.72 -25.49
CA GLY A 4 -12.83 -18.13 -26.07
C GLY A 4 -11.87 -18.54 -24.96
N ARG A 5 -10.95 -19.46 -25.26
CA ARG A 5 -9.95 -19.94 -24.30
C ARG A 5 -8.65 -20.36 -25.02
N PHE A 6 -7.54 -19.83 -24.52
CA PHE A 6 -6.19 -20.32 -24.79
C PHE A 6 -5.72 -21.15 -23.61
N SER A 7 -5.32 -22.39 -23.86
CA SER A 7 -4.86 -23.33 -22.83
C SER A 7 -3.42 -23.72 -23.07
N PHE A 8 -2.63 -23.71 -22.00
CA PHE A 8 -1.20 -24.03 -22.03
C PHE A 8 -0.98 -25.33 -21.26
N TYR A 9 -0.51 -26.35 -21.97
CA TYR A 9 -0.19 -27.66 -21.40
C TYR A 9 1.31 -27.82 -21.29
N GLY A 10 1.75 -28.49 -20.23
CA GLY A 10 3.13 -28.91 -20.04
C GLY A 10 3.22 -30.42 -19.90
N ALA A 11 4.34 -30.98 -20.31
CA ALA A 11 4.65 -32.38 -20.03
C ALA A 11 4.77 -32.58 -18.51
N ALA A 12 4.01 -33.53 -17.99
CA ALA A 12 4.00 -33.99 -16.61
C ALA A 12 4.71 -35.35 -16.53
N GLY A 13 5.24 -35.66 -15.34
CA GLY A 13 5.95 -36.91 -15.08
C GLY A 13 7.35 -36.98 -15.70
N ALA A 14 8.16 -37.94 -15.24
CA ALA A 14 9.55 -38.11 -15.69
C ALA A 14 9.67 -38.59 -17.15
N THR A 15 8.60 -39.17 -17.69
CA THR A 15 8.52 -39.77 -19.03
C THR A 15 8.05 -38.79 -20.11
N GLY A 16 7.51 -37.63 -19.73
CA GLY A 16 7.07 -36.57 -20.64
C GLY A 16 5.87 -36.93 -21.53
N ILE A 17 5.17 -38.04 -21.25
CA ILE A 17 3.99 -38.49 -22.01
C ILE A 17 2.68 -38.01 -21.38
N ASP A 18 2.68 -37.68 -20.09
CA ASP A 18 1.51 -37.10 -19.44
C ASP A 18 1.49 -35.61 -19.75
N TRP A 19 0.32 -35.04 -20.03
CA TRP A 19 0.18 -33.60 -20.27
C TRP A 19 -0.74 -33.01 -19.23
N GLY A 20 -0.21 -32.06 -18.45
CA GLY A 20 -0.95 -31.32 -17.44
C GLY A 20 -1.32 -29.93 -17.94
N LEU A 21 -2.54 -29.49 -17.65
CA LEU A 21 -2.96 -28.12 -17.89
C LEU A 21 -2.28 -27.19 -16.86
N GLY A 22 -1.45 -26.26 -17.32
CA GLY A 22 -0.70 -25.36 -16.44
C GLY A 22 -1.30 -23.96 -16.33
N ALA A 23 -1.90 -23.46 -17.41
CA ALA A 23 -2.47 -22.11 -17.45
C ALA A 23 -3.61 -21.97 -18.47
N ASN A 24 -4.48 -20.99 -18.23
CA ASN A 24 -5.50 -20.56 -19.17
C ASN A 24 -5.56 -19.04 -19.30
N ILE A 25 -5.96 -18.57 -20.48
CA ILE A 25 -6.45 -17.21 -20.71
C ILE A 25 -7.81 -17.35 -21.39
N TYR A 26 -8.88 -16.82 -20.79
CA TYR A 26 -10.23 -16.98 -21.35
C TYR A 26 -11.14 -15.80 -21.04
N ALA A 27 -12.17 -15.66 -21.88
CA ALA A 27 -13.29 -14.75 -21.65
C ALA A 27 -14.57 -15.52 -21.31
N VAL A 28 -15.40 -14.96 -20.44
CA VAL A 28 -16.71 -15.53 -20.05
C VAL A 28 -17.79 -14.46 -20.19
N ALA A 29 -18.92 -14.82 -20.78
CA ALA A 29 -20.12 -14.01 -20.76
C ALA A 29 -20.68 -13.92 -19.32
N LYS A 30 -20.93 -12.69 -18.87
CA LYS A 30 -21.47 -12.37 -17.54
C LYS A 30 -22.95 -12.00 -17.55
N ASP A 31 -23.51 -11.84 -18.75
CA ASP A 31 -24.94 -11.70 -18.98
C ASP A 31 -25.34 -12.50 -20.23
N THR A 32 -26.64 -12.57 -20.49
CA THR A 32 -27.19 -13.09 -21.72
C THR A 32 -26.90 -12.10 -22.84
N PHE A 33 -26.16 -12.54 -23.86
CA PHE A 33 -25.92 -11.72 -25.03
C PHE A 33 -27.23 -11.56 -25.80
N ASP A 34 -27.71 -10.33 -25.86
CA ASP A 34 -28.87 -9.97 -26.65
C ASP A 34 -28.58 -8.77 -27.55
N ASN A 35 -29.31 -8.68 -28.66
CA ASN A 35 -29.24 -7.56 -29.60
C ASN A 35 -30.30 -6.50 -29.29
N SER A 36 -30.73 -6.38 -28.03
CA SER A 36 -31.73 -5.38 -27.63
C SER A 36 -31.14 -3.97 -27.62
N ALA A 37 -31.98 -2.94 -27.47
CA ALA A 37 -31.52 -1.55 -27.33
C ALA A 37 -30.66 -1.32 -26.07
N THR A 38 -30.73 -2.23 -25.08
CA THR A 38 -29.92 -2.21 -23.85
C THR A 38 -28.79 -3.24 -23.90
N GLN A 39 -28.25 -3.52 -25.10
CA GLN A 39 -27.23 -4.53 -25.41
C GLN A 39 -26.40 -5.00 -24.21
N LYS A 40 -26.59 -6.27 -23.83
CA LYS A 40 -25.94 -6.90 -22.70
C LYS A 40 -24.76 -7.76 -23.17
N PHE A 41 -23.64 -7.13 -23.48
CA PHE A 41 -22.39 -7.84 -23.80
C PHE A 41 -21.40 -7.84 -22.63
N GLY A 42 -21.90 -7.90 -21.40
CA GLY A 42 -21.06 -7.98 -20.21
C GLY A 42 -20.14 -9.20 -20.28
N THR A 43 -18.83 -8.98 -20.21
CA THR A 43 -17.82 -10.05 -20.25
C THR A 43 -16.77 -9.86 -19.19
N ALA A 44 -16.20 -10.97 -18.75
CA ALA A 44 -15.01 -10.96 -17.92
C ALA A 44 -13.85 -11.64 -18.63
N LEU A 45 -12.63 -11.19 -18.36
CA LEU A 45 -11.38 -11.79 -18.83
C LEU A 45 -10.60 -12.34 -17.62
N ALA A 46 -10.12 -13.58 -17.73
CA ALA A 46 -9.35 -14.23 -16.68
C ALA A 46 -8.03 -14.79 -17.21
N ILE A 47 -6.98 -14.64 -16.41
CA ILE A 47 -5.70 -15.32 -16.55
C ILE A 47 -5.53 -16.25 -15.35
N GLN A 48 -5.38 -17.54 -15.61
CA GLN A 48 -5.26 -18.57 -14.59
C GLN A 48 -3.94 -19.31 -14.69
N THR A 49 -3.39 -19.68 -13.53
CA THR A 49 -2.25 -20.61 -13.45
C THR A 49 -2.40 -21.55 -12.27
N VAL A 50 -1.80 -22.73 -12.38
CA VAL A 50 -1.66 -23.68 -11.27
C VAL A 50 -0.44 -23.28 -10.43
N LYS A 51 -0.61 -23.16 -9.11
CA LYS A 51 0.51 -22.90 -8.20
C LYS A 51 1.33 -24.19 -8.03
N THR A 52 2.64 -24.08 -7.87
CA THR A 52 3.46 -25.23 -7.49
C THR A 52 2.92 -25.91 -6.23
N GLY A 53 2.67 -27.22 -6.33
CA GLY A 53 2.10 -28.02 -5.25
C GLY A 53 0.56 -28.07 -5.23
N GLU A 54 -0.12 -27.37 -6.13
CA GLU A 54 -1.57 -27.44 -6.32
C GLU A 54 -1.91 -28.17 -7.62
N THR A 55 -3.17 -28.61 -7.75
CA THR A 55 -3.69 -29.28 -8.96
C THR A 55 -4.80 -28.51 -9.64
N SER A 56 -5.26 -27.40 -9.04
CA SER A 56 -6.33 -26.56 -9.56
C SER A 56 -5.79 -25.25 -10.13
N LEU A 57 -6.51 -24.74 -11.13
CA LEU A 57 -6.28 -23.40 -11.67
C LEU A 57 -6.89 -22.36 -10.73
N GLY A 58 -6.13 -21.32 -10.40
CA GLY A 58 -6.61 -20.13 -9.72
C GLY A 58 -6.46 -18.89 -10.59
N ASN A 59 -7.39 -17.94 -10.50
CA ASN A 59 -7.24 -16.65 -11.19
C ASN A 59 -6.08 -15.88 -10.58
N ARG A 60 -5.18 -15.40 -11.44
CA ARG A 60 -4.07 -14.52 -11.07
C ARG A 60 -4.39 -13.08 -11.39
N ILE A 61 -5.02 -12.87 -12.54
CA ILE A 61 -5.57 -11.60 -12.96
C ILE A 61 -6.99 -11.86 -13.45
N TYR A 62 -7.92 -11.02 -13.02
CA TYR A 62 -9.32 -11.08 -13.40
C TYR A 62 -9.82 -9.67 -13.69
N ILE A 63 -10.52 -9.49 -14.80
CA ILE A 63 -11.18 -8.23 -15.16
C ILE A 63 -12.68 -8.53 -15.24
N ASP A 64 -13.48 -7.89 -14.40
CA ASP A 64 -14.94 -8.08 -14.39
C ASP A 64 -15.64 -7.28 -15.51
N GLU A 65 -16.94 -7.50 -15.68
CA GLU A 65 -17.76 -6.80 -16.67
C GLU A 65 -17.92 -5.30 -16.42
N ASN A 66 -17.56 -4.82 -15.23
CA ASN A 66 -17.58 -3.41 -14.85
C ASN A 66 -16.20 -2.76 -14.99
N GLY A 67 -15.20 -3.48 -15.54
CA GLY A 67 -13.83 -3.00 -15.75
C GLY A 67 -12.96 -3.00 -14.48
N LYS A 68 -13.40 -3.64 -13.40
CA LYS A 68 -12.59 -3.78 -12.17
C LYS A 68 -11.54 -4.87 -12.35
N ILE A 69 -10.32 -4.60 -11.91
CA ILE A 69 -9.17 -5.49 -12.02
C ILE A 69 -8.87 -6.11 -10.65
N GLY A 70 -8.96 -7.44 -10.58
CA GLY A 70 -8.52 -8.25 -9.45
C GLY A 70 -7.16 -8.89 -9.71
N ILE A 71 -6.25 -8.81 -8.75
CA ILE A 71 -5.02 -9.62 -8.71
C ILE A 71 -5.13 -10.59 -7.53
N SER A 72 -5.07 -11.89 -7.84
CA SER A 72 -5.40 -12.98 -6.90
C SER A 72 -6.81 -12.88 -6.30
N GLN A 73 -7.76 -12.32 -7.07
CA GLN A 73 -9.14 -12.12 -6.63
C GLN A 73 -10.13 -12.38 -7.77
N ASP A 74 -11.10 -13.26 -7.53
CA ASP A 74 -12.11 -13.65 -8.51
C ASP A 74 -13.25 -12.64 -8.67
N PHE A 75 -13.46 -11.82 -7.62
CA PHE A 75 -14.54 -10.84 -7.53
C PHE A 75 -13.99 -9.53 -6.96
N PRO A 76 -13.39 -8.68 -7.80
CA PRO A 76 -12.86 -7.38 -7.35
C PRO A 76 -14.00 -6.47 -6.89
N THR A 77 -13.85 -5.86 -5.71
CA THR A 77 -14.86 -4.96 -5.14
C THR A 77 -14.55 -3.49 -5.43
N SER A 78 -13.27 -3.16 -5.58
CA SER A 78 -12.72 -1.86 -6.02
C SER A 78 -12.21 -1.92 -7.47
N THR A 79 -11.98 -0.76 -8.10
CA THR A 79 -11.44 -0.65 -9.47
C THR A 79 -10.14 -1.45 -9.65
N LEU A 80 -9.27 -1.41 -8.64
CA LEU A 80 -8.12 -2.31 -8.53
C LEU A 80 -8.19 -2.97 -7.15
N HIS A 81 -8.28 -4.31 -7.11
CA HIS A 81 -8.31 -5.11 -5.89
C HIS A 81 -7.16 -6.13 -5.93
N VAL A 82 -6.14 -5.92 -5.10
CA VAL A 82 -4.98 -6.81 -4.99
C VAL A 82 -4.99 -7.50 -3.63
N THR A 83 -4.98 -8.83 -3.60
CA THR A 83 -4.83 -9.61 -2.37
C THR A 83 -3.44 -10.24 -2.29
N GLY A 84 -2.92 -10.39 -1.08
CA GLY A 84 -1.59 -10.96 -0.81
C GLY A 84 -0.53 -9.94 -0.41
N SER A 85 0.67 -10.44 -0.09
CA SER A 85 1.81 -9.62 0.33
C SER A 85 2.38 -8.85 -0.86
N GLN A 86 2.42 -7.52 -0.73
CA GLN A 86 3.02 -6.65 -1.73
C GLN A 86 4.45 -6.32 -1.31
N SER A 87 5.43 -6.64 -2.17
CA SER A 87 6.80 -6.19 -1.98
C SER A 87 6.99 -4.92 -2.80
N TRP A 88 7.31 -3.83 -2.11
CA TRP A 88 7.62 -2.55 -2.73
C TRP A 88 9.14 -2.41 -2.76
N ASN A 89 9.75 -2.54 -3.95
CA ASN A 89 11.17 -2.26 -4.13
C ASN A 89 11.34 -0.75 -4.34
N SER A 90 11.91 -0.07 -3.34
CA SER A 90 11.81 1.38 -3.13
C SER A 90 12.46 2.22 -4.25
N ALA A 91 11.63 3.02 -4.93
CA ALA A 91 11.90 4.42 -5.30
C ALA A 91 10.55 5.04 -5.66
N THR A 92 9.90 5.63 -4.66
CA THR A 92 8.59 6.26 -4.76
C THR A 92 8.61 7.42 -5.75
N SER A 93 8.21 7.17 -6.99
CA SER A 93 7.61 8.19 -7.86
C SER A 93 6.11 7.89 -7.95
N PHE A 94 5.35 8.32 -6.95
CA PHE A 94 3.91 8.45 -7.14
C PHE A 94 3.73 9.78 -7.87
N GLY A 95 3.25 9.70 -9.12
CA GLY A 95 3.17 10.83 -10.05
C GLY A 95 2.30 11.99 -9.56
N ASP A 96 1.53 11.81 -8.50
CA ASP A 96 0.83 12.87 -7.79
C ASP A 96 0.84 12.63 -6.28
N ASN A 97 1.22 13.68 -5.56
CA ASN A 97 1.41 13.79 -4.12
C ASN A 97 0.24 13.24 -3.28
N THR A 98 0.35 12.02 -2.74
CA THR A 98 0.04 11.64 -1.34
C THR A 98 -0.07 10.12 -1.21
N MET A 99 0.67 9.53 -0.27
CA MET A 99 0.34 8.20 0.23
C MET A 99 -0.69 8.37 1.35
N VAL A 100 -1.95 8.05 1.07
CA VAL A 100 -2.97 7.91 2.11
C VAL A 100 -3.07 6.42 2.45
N PHE A 101 -2.68 6.04 3.66
CA PHE A 101 -2.91 4.69 4.16
C PHE A 101 -4.18 4.68 5.01
N PRO A 102 -5.33 4.25 4.47
CA PRO A 102 -6.55 4.16 5.24
C PRO A 102 -6.46 3.02 6.26
N GLY A 103 -6.26 3.36 7.53
CA GLY A 103 -6.69 2.59 8.69
C GLY A 103 -6.04 1.22 8.95
N ALA A 104 -5.08 1.18 9.87
CA ALA A 104 -4.97 0.09 10.85
C ALA A 104 -4.31 0.64 12.12
N GLY A 105 -5.08 0.73 13.19
CA GLY A 105 -4.59 1.16 14.50
C GLY A 105 -3.39 0.33 14.94
N GLY A 106 -2.28 1.01 15.24
CA GLY A 106 -1.16 0.42 15.99
C GLY A 106 0.07 -0.02 15.21
N ALA A 107 0.12 0.10 13.88
CA ALA A 107 1.36 -0.18 13.15
C ALA A 107 2.34 1.00 13.28
N VAL A 108 3.34 0.86 14.16
CA VAL A 108 4.50 1.77 14.22
C VAL A 108 5.40 1.45 13.04
N PHE A 109 5.41 2.30 12.02
CA PHE A 109 6.43 2.25 10.98
C PHE A 109 7.53 3.26 11.30
N PRO A 110 8.81 2.82 11.42
CA PRO A 110 9.92 3.76 11.53
C PRO A 110 9.99 4.54 10.22
N LEU A 111 9.81 5.85 10.31
CA LEU A 111 10.12 6.75 9.21
C LEU A 111 11.64 6.72 9.05
N ILE A 112 12.14 5.88 8.14
CA ILE A 112 13.57 5.85 7.80
C ILE A 112 13.83 7.09 6.96
N ALA A 113 14.05 8.22 7.63
CA ALA A 113 14.54 9.42 6.97
C ALA A 113 15.91 9.08 6.37
N SER A 114 16.00 9.09 5.03
CA SER A 114 17.31 9.08 4.39
C SER A 114 17.99 10.42 4.67
N THR A 115 19.31 10.47 4.61
CA THR A 115 20.11 11.69 4.88
C THR A 115 19.84 12.84 3.89
N ARG A 116 18.91 12.68 2.94
CA ARG A 116 18.53 13.70 1.95
C ARG A 116 17.04 14.03 1.88
N ASP A 117 16.18 13.34 2.62
CA ASP A 117 14.72 13.52 2.48
C ASP A 117 14.15 14.49 3.52
N ARG A 118 13.61 15.61 3.03
CA ARG A 118 12.80 16.54 3.82
C ARG A 118 11.38 16.00 3.92
N ILE A 119 10.86 15.92 5.14
CA ILE A 119 9.45 15.57 5.39
C ILE A 119 8.65 16.87 5.37
N TYR A 120 7.87 17.10 4.32
CA TYR A 120 6.88 18.19 4.29
C TYR A 120 5.53 17.68 4.79
N MET A 121 5.12 18.10 5.98
CA MET A 121 3.76 17.87 6.50
C MET A 121 2.95 19.15 6.33
N ILE A 122 1.99 19.14 5.41
CA ILE A 122 1.04 20.26 5.21
C ILE A 122 -0.33 19.79 5.68
N ALA A 123 -0.68 20.06 6.93
CA ALA A 123 -2.05 19.93 7.44
C ALA A 123 -2.35 21.09 8.40
N PRO A 124 -3.60 21.60 8.45
CA PRO A 124 -3.97 22.75 9.30
C PRO A 124 -3.90 22.44 10.80
N THR A 125 -3.76 21.16 11.18
CA THR A 125 -3.46 20.74 12.56
C THR A 125 -2.69 19.43 12.49
N VAL A 126 -1.43 19.42 12.96
CA VAL A 126 -0.61 18.22 13.03
C VAL A 126 -0.41 17.86 14.50
N ASN A 127 -1.06 16.79 14.96
CA ASN A 127 -0.73 16.15 16.24
C ASN A 127 0.46 15.22 16.00
N CYS A 128 1.67 15.76 16.09
CA CYS A 128 2.89 14.95 16.05
C CYS A 128 3.13 14.35 17.45
N THR A 129 3.02 13.02 17.57
CA THR A 129 3.44 12.31 18.79
C THR A 129 4.81 11.70 18.51
N VAL A 130 5.86 12.32 19.02
CA VAL A 130 7.22 11.76 18.94
C VAL A 130 7.37 10.71 20.05
N SER A 131 7.38 9.43 19.68
CA SER A 131 7.70 8.34 20.60
C SER A 131 9.20 8.06 20.54
N GLN A 132 9.94 8.35 21.61
CA GLN A 132 11.34 7.96 21.72
C GLN A 132 11.44 6.45 21.99
N ASN A 133 12.17 5.72 21.15
CA ASN A 133 12.65 4.37 21.44
C ASN A 133 14.18 4.39 21.32
N GLY A 134 14.89 4.71 22.40
CA GLY A 134 16.35 4.64 22.42
C GLY A 134 16.98 5.34 23.63
N SER A 135 18.00 4.69 24.22
CA SER A 135 18.70 5.15 25.42
C SER A 135 19.40 6.50 25.21
N GLU A 136 19.25 7.36 26.21
CA GLU A 136 19.94 8.62 26.49
C GLU A 136 21.22 8.85 25.67
N GLY A 137 21.25 9.90 24.82
CA GLY A 137 22.55 10.35 24.29
C GLY A 137 22.60 11.29 23.09
N VAL A 138 21.57 11.39 22.25
CA VAL A 138 21.56 12.36 21.13
C VAL A 138 20.19 13.00 21.02
N GLY A 139 20.10 14.29 21.33
CA GLY A 139 18.84 15.00 21.52
C GLY A 139 17.94 14.97 20.28
N ASN A 140 16.69 14.55 20.48
CA ASN A 140 15.60 14.77 19.54
C ASN A 140 15.23 16.26 19.58
N PHE A 141 15.50 16.99 18.50
CA PHE A 141 15.10 18.39 18.38
C PHE A 141 13.63 18.48 17.95
N LEU A 142 12.75 18.74 18.92
CA LEU A 142 11.34 19.06 18.67
C LEU A 142 11.23 20.52 18.20
N VAL A 143 11.08 20.73 16.89
CA VAL A 143 10.78 22.06 16.32
C VAL A 143 9.28 22.32 16.41
N LEU A 144 8.88 23.22 17.31
CA LEU A 144 7.50 23.70 17.41
C LEU A 144 7.40 25.02 16.63
N ASN A 145 6.82 24.98 15.44
CA ASN A 145 6.45 26.21 14.72
C ASN A 145 5.12 26.75 15.29
N GLY A 146 5.21 27.57 16.33
CA GLY A 146 4.16 28.51 16.69
C GLY A 146 4.30 29.79 15.87
N THR A 147 3.19 30.46 15.56
CA THR A 147 3.09 31.70 14.78
C THR A 147 3.74 32.94 15.43
N ALA A 148 4.51 32.77 16.49
CA ALA A 148 5.36 33.81 17.05
C ALA A 148 6.83 33.36 16.94
N ALA A 149 7.51 33.93 15.94
CA ALA A 149 8.92 33.69 15.67
C ALA A 149 9.80 34.22 16.81
N THR A 150 10.29 33.32 17.66
CA THR A 150 11.58 33.48 18.34
C THR A 150 12.28 32.12 18.34
N SER A 151 13.18 31.92 17.38
CA SER A 151 14.10 30.78 17.38
C SER A 151 15.01 30.88 18.59
N HIS A 152 14.88 29.97 19.56
CA HIS A 152 15.82 29.84 20.67
C HIS A 152 16.88 28.80 20.30
N ALA A 153 18.06 29.27 19.89
CA ALA A 153 19.25 28.43 19.76
C ALA A 153 19.92 28.33 21.14
N ILE A 154 20.20 27.11 21.60
CA ILE A 154 20.89 26.87 22.86
C ILE A 154 22.27 26.32 22.54
N THR A 155 23.30 27.05 22.95
CA THR A 155 24.70 26.64 22.83
C THR A 155 25.23 26.42 24.24
N GLY A 156 25.54 25.16 24.59
CA GLY A 156 26.23 24.85 25.86
C GLY A 156 25.35 24.67 27.10
N GLY A 157 24.05 24.44 26.96
CA GLY A 157 23.13 24.20 28.09
C GLY A 157 22.01 23.21 27.78
N SER A 158 21.23 22.87 28.80
CA SER A 158 20.02 22.06 28.68
C SER A 158 18.77 22.94 28.61
N LEU A 159 17.80 22.57 27.75
CA LEU A 159 16.47 23.17 27.72
C LEU A 159 15.50 22.33 28.52
N TYR A 160 14.90 22.91 29.56
CA TYR A 160 13.86 22.23 30.31
C TYR A 160 12.51 22.91 30.05
N PHE A 161 11.51 22.12 29.70
CA PHE A 161 10.12 22.57 29.66
C PHE A 161 9.44 22.12 30.96
N ALA A 162 9.00 23.07 31.77
CA ALA A 162 8.26 22.80 32.99
C ALA A 162 6.82 23.30 32.85
N TYR A 163 5.85 22.47 33.21
CA TYR A 163 4.44 22.85 33.18
C TYR A 163 3.89 22.88 34.61
N ASN A 164 3.38 24.04 35.04
CA ASN A 164 2.70 24.17 36.33
C ASN A 164 1.46 25.06 36.21
N THR A 165 0.33 24.54 36.68
CA THR A 165 -0.99 25.20 36.78
C THR A 165 -1.32 26.15 35.63
N GLY A 166 -1.30 25.63 34.39
CA GLY A 166 -1.79 26.35 33.21
C GLY A 166 -0.73 27.12 32.42
N SER A 167 0.51 27.20 32.91
CA SER A 167 1.59 27.92 32.23
C SER A 167 2.73 26.98 31.84
N LEU A 168 3.22 27.13 30.61
CA LEU A 168 4.45 26.50 30.11
C LEU A 168 5.62 27.43 30.40
N TRP A 169 6.58 26.92 31.17
CA TRP A 169 7.82 27.61 31.50
C TRP A 169 8.95 27.00 30.69
N ILE A 170 9.76 27.86 30.09
CA ILE A 170 11.01 27.49 29.44
C ILE A 170 12.12 27.85 30.42
N ILE A 171 12.78 26.85 30.98
CA ILE A 171 13.87 27.02 31.94
C ILE A 171 15.19 26.74 31.21
N TYR A 172 16.11 27.70 31.29
CA TYR A 172 17.46 27.58 30.76
C TYR A 172 18.43 27.34 31.91
N GLU A 173 19.24 26.27 31.82
CA GLU A 173 20.37 26.05 32.72
C GLU A 173 21.66 26.29 31.93
N ILE A 174 22.40 27.33 32.30
CA ILE A 174 23.72 27.65 31.74
C ILE A 174 24.77 27.09 32.71
N LYS A 175 25.67 26.24 32.21
CA LYS A 175 26.85 25.78 32.97
C LYS A 175 28.00 26.75 32.83
#